data_AF-A0A8S4H4S7-F1
#
_entry.id   AF-A0A8S4H4S7-F1
#
_cell.length_a   1.000
_cell.length_b   1.000
_cell.length_c   1.000
_cell.angle_alpha   90.00
_cell.angle_beta   90.00
_cell.angle_gamma   90.00
#
_symmetry.space_group_name_H-M   'P 1'
#
loop_
_entity.id
_entity.type
_entity.pdbx_description
1 polymer ?
#
loop_
_entity_poly.entity_id
_entity_poly.type
_entity_poly.pdbx_seq_one_letter_code
_entity_poly.pdbx_strand_id
1 'polypeptide(L)'
;MAQLKPDYKYVKCFPEYDSYFVEATKEDNGSFKGYCSSHITNDLTSSTYNSDHLIVSCVSFVQFLTSLSKKPSNDEVHGYLYLYYWLYHAVLSKDKSTYNTFTLFETFSKAYKQHKKDAQINLDYVKNITNDVFLNIQTLAVLYENLKKFKNKEFCNNDKCKCSHNIVNLYTKYIDDCRKGVNTEFCNELDNFRNMYNKHMEKPNECDEVQKILPSARITDNTLIIITPFFTRFGLWFSSKRRNKKHIRKHLAKEEHEHFESRTKNDNISNNNRAYHIQYRASANN
;
A
#
# COMPACT_ATOMS: atom_id res chain seq x y z
N MET A 1 7.47 24.24 7.15
CA MET A 1 7.71 22.80 7.36
C MET A 1 6.89 22.05 6.34
N ALA A 2 7.50 21.23 5.49
CA ALA A 2 6.75 20.44 4.51
C ALA A 2 5.88 19.43 5.26
N GLN A 3 4.56 19.46 5.01
CA GLN A 3 3.65 18.45 5.54
C GLN A 3 4.03 17.09 4.95
N LEU A 4 4.30 16.12 5.82
CA LEU A 4 4.57 14.76 5.41
C LEU A 4 3.24 14.13 4.94
N LYS A 5 3.12 13.86 3.64
CA LYS A 5 1.95 13.16 3.09
C LYS A 5 2.16 11.65 3.21
N PRO A 6 1.10 10.87 3.45
CA PRO A 6 1.21 9.42 3.42
C PRO A 6 1.64 8.96 2.02
N ASP A 7 2.70 8.16 1.96
CA ASP A 7 3.21 7.69 0.68
C ASP A 7 2.45 6.42 0.25
N TYR A 8 1.74 6.52 -0.87
CA TYR A 8 0.97 5.41 -1.44
C TYR A 8 1.82 4.16 -1.70
N LYS A 9 3.14 4.31 -1.93
CA LYS A 9 4.06 3.18 -2.17
C LYS A 9 4.11 2.16 -1.03
N TYR A 10 3.68 2.55 0.17
CA TYR A 10 3.68 1.68 1.34
C TYR A 10 2.44 0.79 1.45
N VAL A 11 1.38 1.11 0.71
CA VAL A 11 0.14 0.32 0.71
C VAL A 11 0.37 -1.09 0.17
N LYS A 12 1.35 -1.28 -0.72
CA LYS A 12 1.74 -2.61 -1.22
C LYS A 12 2.17 -3.59 -0.11
N CYS A 13 2.63 -3.08 1.03
CA CYS A 13 3.07 -3.87 2.18
C CYS A 13 1.93 -4.21 3.13
N PHE A 14 0.73 -3.62 2.98
CA PHE A 14 -0.40 -3.90 3.88
C PHE A 14 -0.71 -5.39 4.04
N PRO A 15 -0.70 -6.23 2.97
CA PRO A 15 -0.98 -7.65 3.15
C PRO A 15 0.07 -8.39 3.99
N GLU A 16 1.30 -7.87 4.08
CA GLU A 16 2.37 -8.42 4.94
C GLU A 16 2.18 -7.93 6.38
N TYR A 17 1.89 -6.63 6.56
CA TYR A 17 1.57 -6.06 7.87
C TYR A 17 0.31 -6.66 8.48
N ASP A 18 -0.67 -7.06 7.67
CA ASP A 18 -1.87 -7.77 8.11
C ASP A 18 -1.54 -9.13 8.72
N SER A 19 -0.74 -9.93 8.02
CA SER A 19 -0.26 -11.21 8.55
C SER A 19 0.61 -11.01 9.80
N TYR A 20 1.41 -9.95 9.82
CA TYR A 20 2.21 -9.59 11.00
C TYR A 20 1.35 -9.12 12.19
N PHE A 21 0.28 -8.39 11.93
CA PHE A 21 -0.67 -7.94 12.93
C PHE A 21 -1.36 -9.12 13.59
N VAL A 22 -1.91 -10.03 12.80
CA VAL A 22 -2.55 -11.27 13.31
C VAL A 22 -1.61 -12.05 14.23
N GLU A 23 -0.34 -12.20 13.83
CA GLU A 23 0.64 -12.92 14.66
C GLU A 23 0.99 -12.13 15.93
N ALA A 24 1.20 -10.82 15.83
CA ALA A 24 1.55 -9.96 16.97
C ALA A 24 0.43 -9.86 18.02
N THR A 25 -0.82 -10.06 17.62
CA THR A 25 -2.01 -9.91 18.49
C THR A 25 -2.65 -11.24 18.87
N LYS A 26 -1.97 -12.36 18.61
CA LYS A 26 -2.50 -13.72 18.82
C LYS A 26 -2.65 -14.09 20.30
N GLU A 27 -1.70 -13.66 21.12
CA GLU A 27 -1.71 -13.92 22.57
C GLU A 27 -2.37 -12.75 23.30
N ASP A 28 -3.26 -13.04 24.25
CA ASP A 28 -3.84 -11.98 25.10
C ASP A 28 -2.78 -11.48 26.09
N ASN A 29 -2.51 -10.17 26.05
CA ASN A 29 -1.66 -9.52 27.04
C ASN A 29 -2.52 -8.63 27.94
N GLY A 30 -3.07 -9.25 28.99
CA GLY A 30 -3.90 -8.57 29.98
C GLY A 30 -3.26 -7.34 30.62
N SER A 31 -1.93 -7.21 30.59
CA SER A 31 -1.23 -6.01 31.12
C SER A 31 -1.53 -4.74 30.32
N PHE A 32 -1.85 -4.85 29.03
CA PHE A 32 -2.19 -3.69 28.19
C PHE A 32 -3.61 -3.21 28.39
N LYS A 33 -4.51 -4.07 28.90
CA LYS A 33 -5.89 -3.71 29.20
C LYS A 33 -5.95 -2.51 30.14
N GLY A 34 -5.09 -2.48 31.17
CA GLY A 34 -5.02 -1.36 32.11
C GLY A 34 -4.68 -0.02 31.44
N TYR A 35 -3.70 -0.01 30.54
CA TYR A 35 -3.32 1.19 29.77
C TYR A 35 -4.41 1.63 28.79
N CYS A 36 -5.15 0.68 28.20
CA CYS A 36 -6.24 1.01 27.30
C CYS A 36 -7.45 1.57 28.06
N SER A 37 -7.83 0.95 29.17
CA SER A 37 -8.94 1.40 30.01
C SER A 37 -8.70 2.78 30.64
N SER A 38 -7.45 3.17 30.93
CA SER A 38 -7.15 4.51 31.46
C SER A 38 -7.35 5.63 30.45
N HIS A 39 -7.32 5.33 29.15
CA HIS A 39 -7.41 6.33 28.07
C HIS A 39 -8.73 6.30 27.30
N ILE A 40 -9.47 5.18 27.32
CA ILE A 40 -10.80 5.10 26.71
C ILE A 40 -11.81 5.69 27.69
N THR A 41 -12.26 6.92 27.41
CA THR A 41 -13.22 7.66 28.25
C THR A 41 -14.66 7.43 27.80
N ASN A 42 -15.60 7.87 28.64
CA ASN A 42 -17.03 7.83 28.31
C ASN A 42 -17.37 8.66 27.06
N ASP A 43 -16.64 9.74 26.78
CA ASP A 43 -16.89 10.56 25.57
C ASP A 43 -16.60 9.78 24.28
N LEU A 44 -15.60 8.89 24.30
CA LEU A 44 -15.29 7.96 23.20
C LEU A 44 -16.32 6.83 23.07
N THR A 45 -17.04 6.48 24.14
CA THR A 45 -17.94 5.30 24.17
C THR A 45 -19.42 5.67 24.19
N SER A 46 -19.77 6.93 24.43
CA SER A 46 -21.13 7.38 24.79
C SER A 46 -22.15 7.41 23.64
N SER A 47 -21.75 7.16 22.39
CA SER A 47 -22.74 7.11 21.28
C SER A 47 -22.34 6.30 20.06
N THR A 48 -21.05 6.06 19.81
CA THR A 48 -20.57 5.56 18.52
C THR A 48 -19.83 4.23 18.56
N TYR A 49 -19.29 3.82 19.71
CA TYR A 49 -18.44 2.64 19.81
C TYR A 49 -18.70 1.81 21.08
N ASN A 50 -18.71 0.49 20.93
CA ASN A 50 -18.76 -0.44 22.06
C ASN A 50 -17.44 -0.36 22.86
N SER A 51 -17.51 -0.07 24.16
CA SER A 51 -16.34 0.10 25.04
C SER A 51 -15.44 -1.14 25.07
N ASP A 52 -16.02 -2.33 25.16
CA ASP A 52 -15.25 -3.58 25.20
C ASP A 52 -14.54 -3.81 23.86
N HIS A 53 -15.23 -3.53 22.76
CA HIS A 53 -14.66 -3.59 21.43
C HIS A 53 -13.47 -2.61 21.28
N LEU A 54 -13.61 -1.38 21.79
CA LEU A 54 -12.52 -0.40 21.77
C LEU A 54 -11.33 -0.82 22.64
N ILE A 55 -11.58 -1.39 23.83
CA ILE A 55 -10.51 -1.87 24.71
C ILE A 55 -9.73 -3.00 24.03
N VAL A 56 -10.43 -4.00 23.48
CA VAL A 56 -9.80 -5.10 22.74
C VAL A 56 -8.99 -4.57 21.55
N SER A 57 -9.58 -3.64 20.79
CA SER A 57 -8.90 -3.01 19.65
C SER A 57 -7.64 -2.24 20.07
N CYS A 58 -7.70 -1.52 21.19
CA CYS A 58 -6.56 -0.81 21.75
C CYS A 58 -5.46 -1.78 22.19
N VAL A 59 -5.81 -2.89 22.83
CA VAL A 59 -4.83 -3.92 23.21
C VAL A 59 -4.10 -4.45 21.98
N SER A 60 -4.82 -4.79 20.91
CA SER A 60 -4.22 -5.24 19.64
C SER A 60 -3.32 -4.17 19.02
N PHE A 61 -3.73 -2.89 19.06
CA PHE A 61 -2.92 -1.76 18.60
C PHE A 61 -1.59 -1.65 19.38
N VAL A 62 -1.65 -1.73 20.72
CA VAL A 62 -0.46 -1.66 21.60
C VAL A 62 0.45 -2.86 21.36
N GLN A 63 -0.08 -4.08 21.26
CA GLN A 63 0.69 -5.30 20.96
C GLN A 63 1.45 -5.20 19.65
N PHE A 64 0.76 -4.75 18.61
CA PHE A 64 1.35 -4.58 17.30
C PHE A 64 2.47 -3.53 17.33
N LEU A 65 2.26 -2.37 17.98
CA LEU A 65 3.32 -1.35 18.11
C LEU A 65 4.50 -1.81 18.96
N THR A 66 4.27 -2.57 20.02
CA THR A 66 5.34 -3.18 20.82
C THR A 66 6.17 -4.12 19.96
N SER A 67 5.53 -4.93 19.12
CA SER A 67 6.20 -5.85 18.20
C SER A 67 6.93 -5.10 17.09
N LEU A 68 6.28 -4.11 16.47
CA LEU A 68 6.81 -3.29 15.40
C LEU A 68 8.06 -2.52 15.83
N SER A 69 8.09 -2.03 17.07
CA SER A 69 9.23 -1.27 17.61
C SER A 69 10.52 -2.10 17.81
N LYS A 70 10.47 -3.41 17.53
CA LYS A 70 11.64 -4.29 17.48
C LYS A 70 12.24 -4.38 16.07
N LYS A 71 11.57 -3.80 15.06
CA LYS A 71 12.00 -3.76 13.65
C LYS A 71 12.73 -2.43 13.33
N PRO A 72 13.45 -2.34 12.19
CA PRO A 72 14.06 -1.08 11.74
C PRO A 72 13.06 0.06 11.56
N SER A 73 13.51 1.30 11.73
CA SER A 73 12.65 2.51 11.76
C SER A 73 11.83 2.76 10.48
N ASN A 74 12.31 2.35 9.30
CA ASN A 74 11.54 2.47 8.05
C ASN A 74 10.26 1.62 8.07
N ASP A 75 10.24 0.52 8.84
CA ASP A 75 9.06 -0.34 8.95
C ASP A 75 7.98 0.28 9.86
N GLU A 76 8.35 1.23 10.72
CA GLU A 76 7.42 1.87 11.67
C GLU A 76 6.40 2.75 10.95
N VAL A 77 6.85 3.52 9.97
CA VAL A 77 5.99 4.43 9.18
C VAL A 77 4.92 3.66 8.40
N HIS A 78 5.30 2.54 7.77
CA HIS A 78 4.36 1.70 7.06
C HIS A 78 3.34 1.06 8.03
N GLY A 79 3.82 0.63 9.21
CA GLY A 79 2.97 0.06 10.24
C GLY A 79 1.95 1.05 10.79
N TYR A 80 2.30 2.33 10.95
CA TYR A 80 1.34 3.37 11.34
C TYR A 80 0.24 3.58 10.28
N LEU A 81 0.62 3.60 8.99
CA LEU A 81 -0.35 3.71 7.91
C LEU A 81 -1.30 2.50 7.87
N TYR A 82 -0.75 1.30 8.07
CA TYR A 82 -1.54 0.07 8.17
C TYR A 82 -2.49 0.11 9.37
N LEU A 83 -2.04 0.50 10.56
CA LEU A 83 -2.91 0.62 11.74
C LEU A 83 -4.03 1.61 11.53
N TYR A 84 -3.76 2.74 10.88
CA TYR A 84 -4.78 3.73 10.55
C TYR A 84 -5.83 3.13 9.61
N TYR A 85 -5.40 2.39 8.58
CA TYR A 85 -6.29 1.64 7.69
C TYR A 85 -7.11 0.60 8.46
N TRP A 86 -6.47 -0.19 9.33
CA TRP A 86 -7.11 -1.22 10.15
C TRP A 86 -8.16 -0.64 11.08
N LEU A 87 -7.87 0.47 11.79
CA LEU A 87 -8.82 1.16 12.67
C LEU A 87 -10.09 1.55 11.90
N TYR A 88 -9.91 2.16 10.72
CA TYR A 88 -11.03 2.57 9.89
C TYR A 88 -11.93 1.40 9.47
N HIS A 89 -11.32 0.27 9.07
CA HIS A 89 -12.05 -0.86 8.51
C HIS A 89 -12.62 -1.81 9.55
N ALA A 90 -11.80 -2.18 10.53
CA ALA A 90 -12.11 -3.21 11.51
C ALA A 90 -12.78 -2.64 12.77
N VAL A 91 -12.46 -1.40 13.16
CA VAL A 91 -12.91 -0.84 14.44
C VAL A 91 -14.11 0.08 14.31
N LEU A 92 -14.09 0.98 13.32
CA LEU A 92 -15.10 2.03 13.23
C LEU A 92 -16.46 1.59 12.67
N SER A 93 -16.55 0.40 12.06
CA SER A 93 -17.73 -0.31 11.50
C SER A 93 -18.88 0.51 10.87
N LYS A 94 -19.52 1.45 11.59
CA LYS A 94 -20.67 2.28 11.20
C LYS A 94 -20.39 3.78 11.05
N ASP A 95 -19.41 4.34 11.76
CA ASP A 95 -19.10 5.79 11.74
C ASP A 95 -17.67 6.04 11.21
N LYS A 96 -17.50 5.62 9.95
CA LYS A 96 -16.24 5.61 9.23
C LYS A 96 -15.87 7.02 8.78
N SER A 97 -15.02 7.67 9.56
CA SER A 97 -14.48 8.99 9.26
C SER A 97 -12.99 9.01 9.58
N THR A 98 -12.20 9.68 8.74
CA THR A 98 -10.77 9.92 9.02
C THR A 98 -10.56 10.69 10.32
N TYR A 99 -11.47 11.59 10.69
CA TYR A 99 -11.43 12.28 11.98
C TYR A 99 -11.58 11.32 13.17
N ASN A 100 -12.58 10.44 13.13
CA ASN A 100 -12.79 9.44 14.17
C ASN A 100 -11.63 8.43 14.21
N THR A 101 -11.10 8.07 13.04
CA THR A 101 -9.93 7.17 12.93
C THR A 101 -8.71 7.79 13.59
N PHE A 102 -8.44 9.06 13.32
CA PHE A 102 -7.35 9.78 13.95
C PHE A 102 -7.55 9.92 15.45
N THR A 103 -8.78 10.19 15.91
CA THR A 103 -9.12 10.26 17.34
C THR A 103 -8.82 8.94 18.07
N LEU A 104 -9.18 7.81 17.47
CA LEU A 104 -8.81 6.50 18.01
C LEU A 104 -7.30 6.26 17.95
N PHE A 105 -6.66 6.58 16.83
CA PHE A 105 -5.21 6.42 16.66
C PHE A 105 -4.44 7.20 17.73
N GLU A 106 -4.83 8.46 17.99
CA GLU A 106 -4.22 9.30 19.02
C GLU A 106 -4.48 8.75 20.42
N THR A 107 -5.70 8.27 20.69
CA THR A 107 -6.07 7.70 21.99
C THR A 107 -5.28 6.42 22.28
N PHE A 108 -5.23 5.49 21.33
CA PHE A 108 -4.50 4.23 21.49
C PHE A 108 -2.99 4.47 21.54
N SER A 109 -2.50 5.50 20.84
CA SER A 109 -1.12 5.97 20.94
C SER A 109 -0.73 6.44 22.35
N LYS A 110 -1.66 7.05 23.12
CA LYS A 110 -1.42 7.42 24.52
C LYS A 110 -1.24 6.18 25.40
N ALA A 111 -2.07 5.14 25.20
CA ALA A 111 -1.91 3.86 25.89
C ALA A 111 -0.56 3.18 25.57
N TYR A 112 -0.13 3.19 24.31
CA TYR A 112 1.19 2.68 23.93
C TYR A 112 2.33 3.46 24.60
N LYS A 113 2.25 4.79 24.67
CA LYS A 113 3.24 5.63 25.38
C LYS A 113 3.25 5.36 26.88
N GLN A 114 2.11 5.06 27.49
CA GLN A 114 2.05 4.67 28.90
C GLN A 114 2.79 3.34 29.13
N HIS A 115 2.66 2.39 28.20
CA HIS A 115 3.42 1.12 28.23
C HIS A 115 4.93 1.34 27.97
N LYS A 116 5.28 2.12 26.94
CA LYS A 116 6.66 2.40 26.51
C LYS A 116 6.91 3.90 26.54
N LYS A 117 7.34 4.41 27.69
CA LYS A 117 7.47 5.86 27.97
C LYS A 117 8.35 6.61 26.97
N ASP A 118 9.39 5.97 26.46
CA ASP A 118 10.32 6.57 25.49
C ASP A 118 9.88 6.40 24.02
N ALA A 119 8.67 5.86 23.79
CA ALA A 119 8.15 5.67 22.45
C ALA A 119 7.88 7.00 21.75
N GLN A 120 8.48 7.17 20.58
CA GLN A 120 8.13 8.23 19.65
C GLN A 120 7.11 7.70 18.65
N ILE A 121 5.96 8.37 18.57
CA ILE A 121 4.93 8.08 17.57
C ILE A 121 4.74 9.34 16.75
N ASN A 122 4.90 9.21 15.44
CA ASN A 122 4.68 10.32 14.52
C ASN A 122 3.18 10.42 14.19
N LEU A 123 2.45 11.16 15.03
CA LEU A 123 1.02 11.41 14.81
C LEU A 123 0.78 12.25 13.55
N ASP A 124 1.70 13.15 13.19
CA ASP A 124 1.56 14.03 12.02
C ASP A 124 1.53 13.24 10.70
N TYR A 125 2.11 12.04 10.68
CA TYR A 125 2.06 11.13 9.53
C TYR A 125 0.62 10.75 9.14
N VAL A 126 -0.24 10.51 10.14
CA VAL A 126 -1.63 10.08 9.93
C VAL A 126 -2.65 11.20 10.12
N LYS A 127 -2.28 12.28 10.81
CA LYS A 127 -3.16 13.42 11.12
C LYS A 127 -3.73 14.11 9.88
N ASN A 128 -2.92 14.22 8.83
CA ASN A 128 -3.29 14.95 7.62
C ASN A 128 -3.89 14.04 6.53
N ILE A 129 -4.23 12.80 6.87
CA ILE A 129 -4.90 11.88 5.93
C ILE A 129 -6.36 12.34 5.76
N THR A 130 -6.64 13.03 4.67
CA THR A 130 -8.00 13.43 4.30
C THR A 130 -8.82 12.23 3.82
N ASN A 131 -10.14 12.36 3.77
CA ASN A 131 -11.03 11.32 3.24
C ASN A 131 -10.66 10.93 1.80
N ASP A 132 -10.34 11.88 0.92
CA ASP A 132 -9.97 11.59 -0.47
C ASP A 132 -8.63 10.84 -0.57
N VAL A 133 -7.64 11.24 0.22
CA VAL A 133 -6.36 10.53 0.30
C VAL A 133 -6.58 9.11 0.81
N PHE A 134 -7.44 8.96 1.82
CA PHE A 134 -7.76 7.68 2.40
C PHE A 134 -8.53 6.75 1.44
N LEU A 135 -9.50 7.26 0.66
CA LEU A 135 -10.20 6.49 -0.37
C LEU A 135 -9.22 5.89 -1.41
N ASN A 136 -8.19 6.65 -1.77
CA ASN A 136 -7.12 6.17 -2.64
C ASN A 136 -6.26 5.08 -1.98
N ILE A 137 -5.94 5.23 -0.69
CA ILE A 137 -5.27 4.19 0.11
C ILE A 137 -6.12 2.90 0.14
N GLN A 138 -7.41 3.02 0.42
CA GLN A 138 -8.33 1.87 0.46
C GLN A 138 -8.40 1.15 -0.87
N THR A 139 -8.46 1.90 -1.96
CA THR A 139 -8.47 1.36 -3.32
C THR A 139 -7.22 0.54 -3.59
N LEU A 140 -6.03 1.09 -3.29
CA LEU A 140 -4.77 0.36 -3.44
C LEU A 140 -4.71 -0.86 -2.52
N ALA A 141 -5.18 -0.74 -1.27
CA ALA A 141 -5.19 -1.84 -0.32
C ALA A 141 -6.01 -3.03 -0.85
N VAL A 142 -7.22 -2.77 -1.37
CA VAL A 142 -8.07 -3.80 -1.99
C VAL A 142 -7.38 -4.43 -3.22
N LEU A 143 -6.74 -3.63 -4.08
CA LEU A 143 -6.00 -4.14 -5.23
C LEU A 143 -4.87 -5.08 -4.80
N TYR A 144 -4.05 -4.66 -3.84
CA TYR A 144 -2.93 -5.47 -3.33
C TYR A 144 -3.38 -6.73 -2.59
N GLU A 145 -4.46 -6.66 -1.83
CA GLU A 145 -5.05 -7.81 -1.17
C GLU A 145 -5.55 -8.85 -2.18
N ASN A 146 -6.31 -8.42 -3.19
CA ASN A 146 -6.77 -9.33 -4.25
C ASN A 146 -5.58 -9.91 -5.04
N LEU A 147 -4.51 -9.13 -5.26
CA LEU A 147 -3.31 -9.64 -5.93
C LEU A 147 -2.58 -10.69 -5.10
N LYS A 148 -2.45 -10.51 -3.77
CA LYS A 148 -1.89 -11.53 -2.87
C LYS A 148 -2.72 -12.81 -2.95
N LYS A 149 -4.03 -12.70 -2.76
CA LYS A 149 -4.97 -13.85 -2.82
C LYS A 149 -4.87 -14.58 -4.16
N PHE A 150 -4.86 -13.84 -5.25
CA PHE A 150 -4.75 -14.40 -6.60
C PHE A 150 -3.42 -15.15 -6.80
N LYS A 151 -2.29 -14.55 -6.40
CA LYS A 151 -0.97 -15.19 -6.46
C LYS A 151 -0.90 -16.49 -5.65
N ASN A 152 -1.58 -16.51 -4.51
CA ASN A 152 -1.64 -17.66 -3.61
C ASN A 152 -2.73 -18.68 -3.99
N LYS A 153 -3.48 -18.44 -5.07
CA LYS A 153 -4.64 -19.25 -5.49
C LYS A 153 -5.72 -19.38 -4.40
N GLU A 154 -5.85 -18.36 -3.56
CA GLU A 154 -6.91 -18.23 -2.56
C GLU A 154 -8.23 -17.85 -3.24
N PHE A 155 -9.35 -18.17 -2.58
CA PHE A 155 -10.67 -17.85 -3.10
C PHE A 155 -11.06 -16.41 -2.76
N CYS A 156 -11.63 -15.71 -3.75
CA CYS A 156 -12.42 -14.50 -3.51
C CYS A 156 -13.89 -14.85 -3.76
N ASN A 157 -14.75 -14.77 -2.74
CA ASN A 157 -16.18 -15.10 -2.85
C ASN A 157 -16.44 -16.46 -3.55
N ASN A 158 -15.81 -17.53 -3.03
CA ASN A 158 -15.94 -18.92 -3.52
C ASN A 158 -15.40 -19.20 -4.94
N ASP A 159 -14.73 -18.24 -5.58
CA ASP A 159 -14.11 -18.42 -6.89
C ASP A 159 -12.64 -17.93 -6.88
N LYS A 160 -11.73 -18.77 -7.36
CA LYS A 160 -10.28 -18.49 -7.43
C LYS A 160 -9.94 -17.42 -8.47
N CYS A 161 -10.75 -17.28 -9.53
CA CYS A 161 -10.59 -16.27 -10.57
C CYS A 161 -11.28 -14.95 -10.23
N LYS A 162 -12.16 -14.94 -9.23
CA LYS A 162 -12.84 -13.71 -8.83
C LYS A 162 -11.89 -12.62 -8.36
N CYS A 163 -10.78 -12.98 -7.71
CA CYS A 163 -9.79 -11.99 -7.27
C CYS A 163 -9.22 -11.22 -8.46
N SER A 164 -8.92 -11.92 -9.57
CA SER A 164 -8.33 -11.29 -10.74
C SER A 164 -9.36 -10.50 -11.56
N HIS A 165 -10.63 -10.93 -11.60
CA HIS A 165 -11.73 -10.09 -12.11
C HIS A 165 -11.94 -8.82 -11.27
N ASN A 166 -11.90 -8.92 -9.93
CA ASN A 166 -12.00 -7.76 -9.05
C ASN A 166 -10.87 -6.77 -9.30
N ILE A 167 -9.64 -7.25 -9.50
CA ILE A 167 -8.49 -6.42 -9.87
C ILE A 167 -8.77 -5.65 -11.16
N VAL A 168 -9.15 -6.33 -12.23
CA VAL A 168 -9.40 -5.70 -13.54
C VAL A 168 -10.50 -4.65 -13.45
N ASN A 169 -11.62 -4.97 -12.79
CA ASN A 169 -12.75 -4.07 -12.64
C ASN A 169 -12.38 -2.82 -11.83
N LEU A 170 -11.72 -3.01 -10.69
CA LEU A 170 -11.35 -1.91 -9.81
C LEU A 170 -10.28 -1.02 -10.46
N TYR A 171 -9.27 -1.61 -11.10
CA TYR A 171 -8.23 -0.88 -11.81
C TYR A 171 -8.81 -0.04 -12.95
N THR A 172 -9.71 -0.62 -13.76
CA THR A 172 -10.35 0.06 -14.89
C THR A 172 -11.23 1.23 -14.44
N LYS A 173 -11.79 1.19 -13.23
CA LYS A 173 -12.54 2.32 -12.68
C LYS A 173 -11.64 3.53 -12.41
N TYR A 174 -10.45 3.32 -11.85
CA TYR A 174 -9.59 4.41 -11.37
C TYR A 174 -8.58 4.91 -12.41
N ILE A 175 -8.32 4.14 -13.46
CA ILE A 175 -7.44 4.58 -14.54
C ILE A 175 -7.98 5.83 -15.26
N ASP A 176 -9.30 5.97 -15.39
CA ASP A 176 -9.90 7.11 -16.07
C ASP A 176 -9.70 8.41 -15.29
N ASP A 177 -9.64 8.33 -13.96
CA ASP A 177 -9.32 9.50 -13.13
C ASP A 177 -7.83 9.87 -13.24
N CYS A 178 -6.94 8.87 -13.30
CA CYS A 178 -5.52 9.10 -13.58
C CYS A 178 -5.27 9.73 -14.96
N ARG A 179 -6.05 9.35 -15.97
CA ARG A 179 -5.97 9.92 -17.33
C ARG A 179 -6.49 11.35 -17.44
N LYS A 180 -7.24 11.82 -16.44
CA LYS A 180 -7.64 13.24 -16.34
C LYS A 180 -6.57 14.09 -15.63
N GLY A 181 -5.40 13.50 -15.29
CA GLY A 181 -4.31 14.18 -14.59
C GLY A 181 -4.56 14.36 -13.08
N VAL A 182 -5.51 13.63 -12.50
CA VAL A 182 -5.85 13.73 -11.07
C VAL A 182 -4.86 12.89 -10.25
N ASN A 183 -4.28 13.49 -9.19
CA ASN A 183 -3.45 12.84 -8.16
C ASN A 183 -2.28 11.97 -8.68
N THR A 184 -1.18 12.62 -9.02
CA THR A 184 0.02 11.98 -9.60
C THR A 184 0.63 10.89 -8.73
N GLU A 185 0.61 11.01 -7.40
CA GLU A 185 1.21 10.03 -6.50
C GLU A 185 0.41 8.73 -6.44
N PHE A 186 -0.92 8.84 -6.34
CA PHE A 186 -1.81 7.67 -6.41
C PHE A 186 -1.67 6.95 -7.74
N CYS A 187 -1.68 7.69 -8.86
CA CYS A 187 -1.56 7.11 -10.18
C CYS A 187 -0.21 6.48 -10.46
N ASN A 188 0.87 7.03 -9.89
CA ASN A 188 2.19 6.40 -9.93
C ASN A 188 2.17 5.04 -9.24
N GLU A 189 1.53 4.93 -8.08
CA GLU A 189 1.42 3.65 -7.38
C GLU A 189 0.45 2.68 -8.07
N LEU A 190 -0.63 3.18 -8.66
CA LEU A 190 -1.53 2.38 -9.48
C LEU A 190 -0.80 1.78 -10.70
N ASP A 191 0.11 2.53 -11.32
CA ASP A 191 0.96 2.03 -12.41
C ASP A 191 2.04 1.04 -11.90
N ASN A 192 2.56 1.23 -10.67
CA ASN A 192 3.42 0.23 -10.03
C ASN A 192 2.66 -1.09 -9.80
N PHE A 193 1.43 -1.02 -9.29
CA PHE A 193 0.55 -2.17 -9.13
C PHE A 193 0.31 -2.89 -10.46
N ARG A 194 0.01 -2.14 -11.54
CA ARG A 194 -0.14 -2.67 -12.89
C ARG A 194 1.07 -3.51 -13.30
N ASN A 195 2.28 -3.00 -13.09
CA ASN A 195 3.50 -3.71 -13.45
C ASN A 195 3.62 -5.04 -12.70
N MET A 196 3.28 -5.06 -11.41
CA MET A 196 3.25 -6.29 -10.61
C MET A 196 2.20 -7.29 -11.09
N TYR A 197 1.02 -6.83 -11.46
CA TYR A 197 -0.06 -7.66 -11.99
C TYR A 197 0.30 -8.24 -13.36
N ASN A 198 0.71 -7.40 -14.32
CA ASN A 198 1.05 -7.82 -15.67
C ASN A 198 2.19 -8.86 -15.65
N LYS A 199 3.23 -8.63 -14.83
CA LYS A 199 4.33 -9.59 -14.64
C LYS A 199 3.85 -10.94 -14.09
N HIS A 200 2.83 -10.94 -13.24
CA HIS A 200 2.25 -12.20 -12.76
C HIS A 200 1.47 -12.92 -13.86
N MET A 201 0.73 -12.17 -14.69
CA MET A 201 -0.09 -12.69 -15.80
C MET A 201 0.72 -13.20 -17.00
N GLU A 202 2.02 -12.91 -17.08
CA GLU A 202 2.94 -13.54 -18.05
C GLU A 202 3.01 -15.06 -17.87
N LYS A 203 2.78 -15.54 -16.64
CA LYS A 203 2.77 -16.97 -16.32
C LYS A 203 1.39 -17.56 -16.66
N PRO A 204 1.33 -18.80 -17.18
CA PRO A 204 0.06 -19.52 -17.31
C PRO A 204 -0.67 -19.56 -15.96
N ASN A 205 -1.97 -19.30 -15.99
CA ASN A 205 -2.84 -19.39 -14.83
C ASN A 205 -4.20 -19.98 -15.26
N GLU A 206 -4.97 -20.46 -14.29
CA GLU A 206 -6.22 -21.20 -14.50
C GLU A 206 -7.40 -20.28 -14.91
N CYS A 207 -7.18 -18.96 -15.01
CA CYS A 207 -8.21 -17.96 -15.27
C CYS A 207 -8.10 -17.37 -16.68
N ASP A 208 -8.57 -18.13 -17.66
CA ASP A 208 -8.37 -17.83 -19.09
C ASP A 208 -9.12 -16.59 -19.60
N GLU A 209 -10.23 -16.21 -18.96
CA GLU A 209 -11.08 -15.08 -19.40
C GLU A 209 -10.67 -13.72 -18.79
N VAL A 210 -9.60 -13.67 -18.01
CA VAL A 210 -9.19 -12.45 -17.31
C VAL A 210 -8.23 -11.63 -18.18
N GLN A 211 -8.45 -10.32 -18.23
CA GLN A 211 -7.58 -9.38 -18.93
C GLN A 211 -6.14 -9.47 -18.43
N LYS A 212 -5.23 -10.02 -19.26
CA LYS A 212 -3.84 -10.29 -18.89
C LYS A 212 -2.95 -9.05 -18.82
N ILE A 213 -3.30 -8.01 -19.58
CA ILE A 213 -2.52 -6.78 -19.67
C ILE A 213 -3.42 -5.60 -19.32
N LEU A 214 -3.14 -4.99 -18.18
CA LEU A 214 -3.75 -3.74 -17.78
C LEU A 214 -3.07 -2.55 -18.50
N PRO A 215 -3.84 -1.56 -19.00
CA PRO A 215 -3.29 -0.34 -19.62
C PRO A 215 -2.59 0.56 -18.59
N SER A 216 -1.63 1.38 -19.00
CA SER A 216 -0.90 2.27 -18.08
C SER A 216 -1.79 3.38 -17.53
N ALA A 217 -1.63 3.67 -16.23
CA ALA A 217 -2.28 4.79 -15.58
C ALA A 217 -1.59 6.13 -15.85
N ARG A 218 -0.39 6.11 -16.45
CA ARG A 218 0.32 7.31 -16.87
C ARG A 218 -0.16 7.73 -18.25
N ILE A 219 -0.50 9.01 -18.38
CA ILE A 219 -0.66 9.63 -19.69
C ILE A 219 0.74 9.74 -20.28
N THR A 220 1.12 8.78 -21.12
CA THR A 220 2.15 9.03 -22.10
C THR A 220 1.45 9.69 -23.27
N ASP A 221 1.97 10.81 -23.78
CA ASP A 221 1.35 11.65 -24.83
C ASP A 221 0.98 10.90 -26.13
N ASN A 222 1.22 9.58 -26.24
CA ASN A 222 1.09 8.80 -27.47
C ASN A 222 0.16 7.58 -27.42
N THR A 223 -0.76 7.44 -26.46
CA THR A 223 -1.73 6.33 -26.50
C THR A 223 -3.19 6.79 -26.53
N LEU A 224 -3.64 7.15 -27.73
CA LEU A 224 -5.04 7.06 -28.14
C LEU A 224 -5.49 5.60 -27.99
N ILE A 225 -6.14 5.29 -26.87
CA ILE A 225 -6.80 3.99 -26.68
C ILE A 225 -8.11 4.05 -27.45
N ILE A 226 -8.11 3.46 -28.64
CA ILE A 226 -9.34 3.17 -29.38
C ILE A 226 -10.07 2.10 -28.59
N ILE A 227 -11.10 2.51 -27.83
CA ILE A 227 -12.06 1.58 -27.23
C ILE A 227 -12.90 1.04 -28.40
N THR A 228 -12.50 -0.09 -28.97
CA THR A 228 -13.35 -0.81 -29.93
C THR A 228 -14.50 -1.46 -29.17
N PRO A 229 -15.77 -1.11 -29.44
CA PRO A 229 -16.91 -1.79 -28.85
C PRO A 229 -17.04 -3.17 -29.49
N PHE A 230 -16.84 -4.22 -28.70
CA PHE A 230 -17.13 -5.59 -29.11
C PHE A 230 -18.65 -5.79 -29.08
N PHE A 231 -19.30 -5.52 -30.23
CA PHE A 231 -20.65 -6.03 -30.52
C PHE A 231 -20.62 -6.85 -31.82
N THR A 232 -21.03 -8.11 -31.69
CA THR A 232 -21.17 -9.18 -32.69
C THR A 232 -22.09 -8.76 -33.87
N ARG A 233 -22.11 -9.31 -35.10
CA ARG A 233 -21.85 -10.67 -35.60
C ARG A 233 -21.89 -10.63 -37.16
N PHE A 234 -21.33 -11.68 -37.80
CA PHE A 234 -21.54 -12.12 -39.19
C PHE A 234 -20.90 -11.34 -40.36
N GLY A 235 -19.71 -11.84 -40.76
CA GLY A 235 -19.47 -12.29 -42.13
C GLY A 235 -19.12 -11.23 -43.16
N LEU A 236 -17.83 -11.02 -43.41
CA LEU A 236 -17.33 -10.85 -44.78
C LEU A 236 -15.92 -11.47 -44.91
N TRP A 237 -15.90 -12.51 -45.70
CA TRP A 237 -14.80 -13.30 -46.20
C TRP A 237 -13.76 -12.43 -46.92
N PHE A 238 -12.52 -12.39 -46.41
CA PHE A 238 -11.34 -12.16 -47.23
C PHE A 238 -10.23 -13.12 -46.84
N SER A 239 -10.09 -14.14 -47.67
CA SER A 239 -8.95 -15.03 -47.71
C SER A 239 -7.73 -14.36 -48.35
N SER A 240 -6.55 -14.76 -47.85
CA SER A 240 -5.18 -14.55 -48.37
C SER A 240 -4.48 -13.25 -47.93
N LYS A 241 -3.44 -13.38 -47.09
CA LYS A 241 -2.05 -13.52 -47.54
C LYS A 241 -1.11 -13.60 -46.32
N ARG A 242 -0.49 -14.77 -46.10
CA ARG A 242 0.64 -14.91 -45.16
C ARG A 242 1.78 -14.02 -45.65
N ARG A 243 2.21 -13.05 -44.84
CA ARG A 243 3.52 -12.42 -44.94
C ARG A 243 4.16 -12.42 -43.55
N ASN A 244 5.26 -13.16 -43.44
CA ASN A 244 6.14 -13.23 -42.28
C ASN A 244 6.58 -11.82 -41.84
N LYS A 245 6.38 -11.47 -40.56
CA LYS A 245 7.13 -10.42 -39.87
C LYS A 245 7.79 -10.99 -38.62
N LYS A 246 8.89 -11.73 -38.81
CA LYS A 246 9.96 -11.80 -37.81
C LYS A 246 10.82 -10.58 -38.06
N HIS A 247 10.74 -9.54 -37.22
CA HIS A 247 11.84 -8.59 -36.95
C HIS A 247 11.55 -7.53 -35.87
N ILE A 248 10.37 -7.49 -35.23
CA ILE A 248 10.06 -6.50 -34.17
C ILE A 248 10.23 -7.10 -32.76
N ARG A 249 11.38 -7.72 -32.47
CA ARG A 249 11.72 -8.17 -31.10
C ARG A 249 13.10 -7.71 -30.61
N LYS A 250 13.86 -6.95 -31.40
CA LYS A 250 15.21 -6.48 -31.01
C LYS A 250 15.29 -5.02 -30.59
N HIS A 251 14.23 -4.23 -30.74
CA HIS A 251 14.24 -2.81 -30.33
C HIS A 251 13.66 -2.59 -28.92
N LEU A 252 12.58 -3.30 -28.55
CA LEU A 252 11.96 -3.16 -27.22
C LEU A 252 12.83 -3.71 -26.07
N ALA A 253 13.56 -4.81 -26.31
CA ALA A 253 14.46 -5.39 -25.31
C ALA A 253 15.73 -4.54 -25.08
N LYS A 254 16.09 -3.65 -26.02
CA LYS A 254 17.28 -2.80 -25.91
C LYS A 254 17.01 -1.56 -25.07
N GLU A 255 15.80 -0.98 -25.18
CA GLU A 255 15.39 0.19 -24.40
C GLU A 255 15.19 -0.15 -22.90
N GLU A 256 14.71 -1.35 -22.56
CA GLU A 256 14.55 -1.77 -21.15
C GLU A 256 15.89 -2.00 -20.43
N HIS A 257 16.91 -2.51 -21.13
CA HIS A 257 18.24 -2.71 -20.55
C HIS A 257 18.97 -1.38 -20.29
N GLU A 258 18.89 -0.43 -21.23
CA GLU A 258 19.53 0.89 -21.08
C GLU A 258 18.88 1.72 -19.96
N HIS A 259 17.54 1.63 -19.81
CA HIS A 259 16.83 2.32 -18.74
C HIS A 259 17.07 1.67 -17.35
N PHE A 260 17.24 0.35 -17.27
CA PHE A 260 17.55 -0.36 -16.02
C PHE A 260 18.99 -0.08 -15.53
N GLU A 261 19.99 -0.06 -16.43
CA GLU A 261 21.39 0.27 -16.06
C GLU A 261 21.56 1.73 -15.61
N SER A 262 20.80 2.67 -16.18
CA SER A 262 20.86 4.08 -15.76
C SER A 262 20.41 4.29 -14.30
N ARG A 263 19.46 3.48 -13.82
CA ARG A 263 18.94 3.55 -12.44
C ARG A 263 19.93 2.95 -11.43
N THR A 264 20.54 1.80 -11.75
CA THR A 264 21.52 1.15 -10.85
C THR A 264 22.82 1.92 -10.72
N LYS A 265 23.23 2.71 -11.73
CA LYS A 265 24.40 3.60 -11.62
C LYS A 265 24.16 4.81 -10.72
N ASN A 266 22.95 5.36 -10.70
CA ASN A 266 22.62 6.53 -9.87
C ASN A 266 22.56 6.18 -8.37
N ASP A 267 22.10 4.97 -8.04
CA ASP A 267 22.03 4.50 -6.65
C ASP A 267 23.43 4.26 -6.04
N ASN A 268 24.43 3.92 -6.87
CA ASN A 268 25.81 3.65 -6.43
C ASN A 268 26.69 4.91 -6.26
N ILE A 269 26.24 6.10 -6.69
CA ILE A 269 27.03 7.34 -6.60
C ILE A 269 26.76 8.13 -5.30
N SER A 270 25.76 7.75 -4.50
CA SER A 270 25.42 8.48 -3.26
C SER A 270 26.15 8.00 -1.98
N ASN A 271 26.98 6.96 -2.06
CA ASN A 271 27.78 6.48 -0.92
C ASN A 271 29.28 6.59 -1.21
N ASN A 272 29.85 7.77 -0.98
CA ASN A 272 31.29 7.89 -0.69
C ASN A 272 31.52 8.84 0.48
N ASN A 273 32.06 8.23 1.54
CA ASN A 273 32.36 8.76 2.86
C ASN A 273 33.20 10.04 2.82
N ARG A 274 32.68 11.14 3.40
CA ARG A 274 33.52 12.21 3.96
C ARG A 274 34.04 11.75 5.32
N ALA A 275 35.28 11.28 5.36
CA ALA A 275 36.01 11.07 6.60
C ALA A 275 36.36 12.45 7.21
N TYR A 276 35.81 12.76 8.38
CA TYR A 276 36.26 13.88 9.19
C TYR A 276 37.50 13.46 9.98
N HIS A 277 38.66 14.03 9.67
CA HIS A 277 39.85 13.93 10.54
C HIS A 277 39.78 15.02 11.61
N ILE A 278 39.54 14.63 12.86
CA ILE A 278 39.78 15.48 14.04
C ILE A 278 41.15 15.10 14.58
N GLN A 279 42.14 15.99 14.48
CA GLN A 279 43.43 15.84 15.17
C GLN A 279 43.32 16.44 16.58
N TYR A 280 43.54 15.61 17.60
CA TYR A 280 43.82 16.05 18.96
C TYR A 280 45.25 16.59 19.05
N ARG A 281 45.41 17.85 19.44
CA ARG A 281 46.70 18.38 19.92
C ARG A 281 46.75 18.28 21.44
N ALA A 282 47.58 17.39 21.96
CA ALA A 282 48.01 17.43 23.34
C ALA A 282 49.25 18.33 23.44
N SER A 283 49.15 19.43 24.17
CA SER A 283 50.26 20.27 24.60
C SER A 283 50.86 19.70 25.88
N ALA A 284 52.16 19.42 25.89
CA ALA A 284 52.96 19.22 27.10
C ALA A 284 54.33 19.88 26.91
N ASN A 285 54.72 20.61 27.96
CA ASN A 285 55.87 21.49 28.09
C ASN A 285 57.23 20.81 27.92
N ASN A 286 58.18 21.54 27.34
CA ASN A 286 59.41 21.98 28.01
C ASN A 286 60.07 23.12 27.21
#